data_AF-A0A1X7SWR0-F1
#
_entry.id   AF-A0A1X7SWR0-F1
#
_cell.length_a   1.000
_cell.length_b   1.000
_cell.length_c   1.000
_cell.angle_alpha   90.00
_cell.angle_beta   90.00
_cell.angle_gamma   90.00
#
_symmetry.space_group_name_H-M   'P 1'
#
loop_
_entity.id
_entity.type
_entity.pdbx_description
1 polymer ?
#
loop_
_entity_poly.entity_id
_entity_poly.type
_entity_poly.pdbx_seq_one_letter_code
_entity_poly.pdbx_strand_id
1 'polypeptide(L)'
;MSSSQEVVASLSHSLPLFIIEEYEKLLAIINIKLPPNPSQEPSHRFWDLFNAHAAQNGSSFDVAVTYLHTILNGLDWKELANLKVFIKNDVKVDVKVTEALTRVKSDLPKRIIDLGDQLGEYQLSRYRLAVSVLTNRDLIPPGIPFNEVYKEILLPQLDGSYPVAVSFTIGVLERSGWGDTRRLKPFADRNINFNTRFSEVDLCLTVADYYGNMSDRDFSSAKVYTSAVHLKNLSVSNKSRIEFTLLLMKRNVISVGKVSNIEDKVRYPIFFKDYKKRSEGKDS
;
A
#
# COMPACT_ATOMS: atom_id res chain seq x y z
N MET A 1 26.94 -6.94 -17.28
CA MET A 1 26.78 -5.90 -16.24
C MET A 1 27.52 -6.38 -15.00
N SER A 2 28.03 -5.48 -14.16
CA SER A 2 28.56 -5.88 -12.84
C SER A 2 27.40 -6.25 -11.89
N SER A 3 27.67 -7.05 -10.85
CA SER A 3 26.66 -7.40 -9.84
C SER A 3 26.01 -6.17 -9.19
N SER A 4 26.77 -5.09 -9.02
CA SER A 4 26.25 -3.82 -8.48
C SER A 4 25.31 -3.09 -9.45
N GLN A 5 25.55 -3.18 -10.76
CA GLN A 5 24.65 -2.64 -11.79
C GLN A 5 23.32 -3.40 -11.84
N GLU A 6 23.35 -4.72 -11.70
CA GLU A 6 22.14 -5.56 -11.67
C GLU A 6 21.26 -5.24 -10.45
N VAL A 7 21.87 -5.01 -9.28
CA VAL A 7 21.14 -4.63 -8.06
C VAL A 7 20.47 -3.27 -8.22
N VAL A 8 21.18 -2.25 -8.72
CA VAL A 8 20.61 -0.91 -8.93
C VAL A 8 19.53 -0.93 -10.02
N ALA A 9 19.72 -1.72 -11.08
CA ALA A 9 18.71 -1.90 -12.12
C ALA A 9 17.46 -2.60 -11.57
N SER A 10 17.59 -3.65 -10.76
CA SER A 10 16.44 -4.28 -10.10
C SER A 10 15.69 -3.29 -9.20
N LEU A 11 16.43 -2.47 -8.45
CA LEU A 11 15.85 -1.47 -7.56
C LEU A 11 15.08 -0.39 -8.32
N SER A 12 15.56 0.07 -9.48
CA SER A 12 14.87 1.12 -10.25
C SER A 12 13.44 0.73 -10.65
N HIS A 13 13.14 -0.56 -10.75
CA HIS A 13 11.81 -1.08 -11.04
C HIS A 13 10.91 -1.17 -9.80
N SER A 14 11.47 -1.19 -8.59
CA SER A 14 10.69 -1.20 -7.33
C SER A 14 10.48 0.20 -6.74
N LEU A 15 11.29 1.19 -7.12
CA LEU A 15 11.18 2.54 -6.58
C LEU A 15 9.85 3.24 -6.97
N PRO A 16 9.10 3.78 -5.99
CA PRO A 16 7.96 4.66 -6.24
C PRO A 16 8.39 5.92 -6.98
N LEU A 17 7.44 6.50 -7.73
CA LEU A 17 7.69 7.72 -8.51
C LEU A 17 8.19 8.87 -7.63
N PHE A 18 7.62 9.04 -6.43
CA PHE A 18 8.06 10.06 -5.49
C PHE A 18 9.54 9.91 -5.12
N ILE A 19 10.03 8.69 -4.89
CA ILE A 19 11.44 8.47 -4.55
C ILE A 19 12.34 8.88 -5.72
N ILE A 20 11.92 8.58 -6.95
CA ILE A 20 12.66 8.96 -8.17
C ILE A 20 12.68 10.48 -8.34
N GLU A 21 11.54 11.15 -8.14
CA GLU A 21 11.42 12.61 -8.21
C GLU A 21 12.25 13.30 -7.12
N GLU A 22 12.25 12.80 -5.89
CA GLU A 22 13.06 13.35 -4.80
C GLU A 22 14.55 13.07 -5.01
N TYR A 23 14.91 11.89 -5.52
CA TYR A 23 16.29 11.58 -5.91
C TYR A 23 16.78 12.57 -6.98
N GLU A 24 15.96 12.89 -7.98
CA GLU A 24 16.25 13.91 -8.99
C GLU A 24 16.46 15.30 -8.39
N LYS A 25 15.55 15.76 -7.53
CA LYS A 25 15.68 17.07 -6.86
C LYS A 25 16.92 17.14 -5.97
N LEU A 26 17.22 16.08 -5.22
CA LEU A 26 18.36 16.01 -4.32
C LEU A 26 19.68 16.05 -5.10
N LEU A 27 19.79 15.30 -6.19
CA LEU A 27 21.00 15.31 -7.03
C LEU A 27 21.19 16.63 -7.80
N ALA A 28 20.09 17.31 -8.16
CA ALA A 28 20.17 18.63 -8.79
C ALA A 28 20.86 19.69 -7.92
N ILE A 29 20.83 19.56 -6.59
CA ILE A 29 21.51 20.47 -5.63
C ILE A 29 23.03 20.49 -5.87
N ILE A 30 23.59 19.37 -6.30
CA ILE A 30 25.02 19.21 -6.61
C ILE A 30 25.28 19.20 -8.13
N ASN A 31 24.37 19.80 -8.89
CA ASN A 31 24.44 19.97 -10.34
C ASN A 31 24.45 18.67 -11.16
N ILE A 32 24.01 17.55 -10.59
CA ILE A 32 23.72 16.35 -11.37
C ILE A 32 22.32 16.47 -11.91
N LYS A 33 22.18 16.42 -13.23
CA LYS A 33 20.91 16.60 -13.92
C LYS A 33 20.68 15.46 -14.88
N LEU A 34 19.42 15.27 -15.23
CA LEU A 34 19.04 14.37 -16.31
C LEU A 34 19.73 14.77 -17.63
N PRO A 35 20.07 13.79 -18.47
CA PRO A 35 20.58 14.05 -19.81
C PRO A 35 19.51 14.75 -20.67
N PRO A 36 19.92 15.39 -21.79
CA PRO A 36 18.97 15.92 -22.77
C PRO A 36 18.03 14.80 -23.25
N ASN A 37 16.71 15.05 -23.24
CA ASN A 37 15.65 14.09 -23.57
C ASN A 37 15.64 12.83 -22.67
N PRO A 38 15.37 12.98 -21.37
CA PRO A 38 15.31 11.84 -20.47
C PRO A 38 14.10 10.94 -20.78
N SER A 39 14.22 9.66 -20.43
CA SER A 39 13.08 8.75 -20.51
C SER A 39 11.88 9.26 -19.71
N GLN A 40 10.67 9.01 -20.23
CA GLN A 40 9.41 9.25 -19.53
C GLN A 40 9.02 8.07 -18.63
N GLU A 41 9.64 6.91 -18.85
CA GLU A 41 9.44 5.74 -18.01
C GLU A 41 10.25 5.89 -16.71
N PRO A 42 9.64 5.81 -15.51
CA PRO A 42 10.33 6.17 -14.28
C PRO A 42 11.57 5.32 -13.95
N SER A 43 11.55 4.01 -14.18
CA SER A 43 12.71 3.13 -13.96
C SER A 43 13.90 3.54 -14.84
N HIS A 44 13.64 3.82 -16.12
CA HIS A 44 14.64 4.32 -17.07
C HIS A 44 15.10 5.74 -16.72
N ARG A 45 14.18 6.63 -16.34
CA ARG A 45 14.52 8.00 -15.91
C ARG A 45 15.45 7.99 -14.69
N PHE A 46 15.18 7.13 -13.72
CA PHE A 46 16.07 6.92 -12.58
C PHE A 46 17.44 6.43 -13.05
N TRP A 47 17.48 5.45 -13.95
CA TRP A 47 18.72 4.89 -14.48
C TRP A 47 19.55 5.93 -15.25
N ASP A 48 18.90 6.77 -16.07
CA ASP A 48 19.53 7.87 -16.80
C ASP A 48 20.22 8.84 -15.84
N LEU A 49 19.53 9.23 -14.77
CA LEU A 49 20.08 10.13 -13.75
C LEU A 49 21.21 9.47 -12.96
N PHE A 50 21.05 8.21 -12.57
CA PHE A 50 22.06 7.46 -11.84
C PHE A 50 23.36 7.34 -12.66
N ASN A 51 23.26 7.04 -13.95
CA ASN A 51 24.41 6.98 -14.84
C ASN A 51 25.04 8.37 -15.07
N ALA A 52 24.23 9.42 -15.17
CA ALA A 52 24.75 10.79 -15.25
C ALA A 52 25.56 11.15 -14.00
N HIS A 53 25.13 10.71 -12.80
CA HIS A 53 25.92 10.86 -11.58
C HIS A 53 27.22 10.05 -11.65
N ALA A 54 27.16 8.77 -12.01
CA ALA A 54 28.33 7.90 -12.06
C ALA A 54 29.39 8.37 -13.07
N ALA A 55 28.97 9.06 -14.14
CA ALA A 55 29.83 9.58 -15.20
C ALA A 55 30.39 11.00 -14.94
N GLN A 56 29.97 11.67 -13.86
CA GLN A 56 30.46 13.02 -13.54
C GLN A 56 31.94 13.00 -13.13
N ASN A 57 32.70 14.04 -13.50
CA ASN A 57 34.09 14.20 -13.08
C ASN A 57 34.21 14.19 -11.55
N GLY A 58 35.08 13.32 -11.01
CA GLY A 58 35.24 13.13 -9.56
C GLY A 58 34.22 12.17 -8.94
N SER A 59 33.31 11.61 -9.74
CA SER A 59 32.40 10.54 -9.35
C SER A 59 32.87 9.18 -9.87
N SER A 60 32.19 8.13 -9.41
CA SER A 60 32.32 6.77 -9.92
C SER A 60 31.02 6.01 -9.64
N PHE A 61 30.88 4.81 -10.19
CA PHE A 61 29.74 3.96 -9.91
C PHE A 61 29.52 3.77 -8.39
N ASP A 62 30.58 3.46 -7.64
CA ASP A 62 30.50 3.24 -6.19
C ASP A 62 30.12 4.52 -5.41
N VAL A 63 30.56 5.70 -5.89
CA VAL A 63 30.16 7.00 -5.32
C VAL A 63 28.66 7.21 -5.53
N ALA A 64 28.17 6.96 -6.76
CA ALA A 64 26.74 7.06 -7.07
C ALA A 64 25.89 6.08 -6.26
N VAL A 65 26.35 4.84 -6.07
CA VAL A 65 25.71 3.86 -5.17
C VAL A 65 25.69 4.35 -3.72
N THR A 66 26.78 4.95 -3.25
CA THR A 66 26.85 5.47 -1.86
C THR A 66 25.84 6.60 -1.63
N TYR A 67 25.69 7.51 -2.59
CA TYR A 67 24.66 8.55 -2.56
C TYR A 67 23.25 7.95 -2.61
N LEU A 68 23.02 7.01 -3.53
CA LEU A 68 21.75 6.31 -3.67
C LEU A 68 21.35 5.65 -2.35
N HIS A 69 22.24 4.85 -1.76
CA HIS A 69 21.99 4.21 -0.48
C HIS A 69 21.70 5.23 0.62
N THR A 70 22.47 6.33 0.70
CA THR A 70 22.26 7.37 1.72
C THR A 70 20.89 8.04 1.57
N ILE A 71 20.50 8.41 0.35
CA ILE A 71 19.21 9.04 0.07
C ILE A 71 18.08 8.07 0.41
N LEU A 72 18.12 6.85 -0.11
CA LEU A 72 17.09 5.85 0.13
C LEU A 72 16.98 5.48 1.62
N ASN A 73 18.11 5.34 2.31
CA ASN A 73 18.11 5.08 3.75
C ASN A 73 17.52 6.26 4.54
N GLY A 74 17.82 7.50 4.15
CA GLY A 74 17.22 8.68 4.77
C GLY A 74 15.69 8.76 4.58
N LEU A 75 15.19 8.26 3.45
CA LEU A 75 13.76 8.10 3.15
C LEU A 75 13.14 6.82 3.74
N ASP A 76 13.87 6.13 4.63
CA ASP A 76 13.47 4.89 5.30
C ASP A 76 13.11 3.74 4.33
N TRP A 77 13.74 3.71 3.15
CA TRP A 77 13.63 2.60 2.22
C TRP A 77 14.32 1.35 2.77
N LYS A 78 13.65 0.20 2.77
CA LYS A 78 14.17 -1.01 3.42
C LYS A 78 14.89 -2.00 2.50
N GLU A 79 14.68 -1.91 1.18
CA GLU A 79 15.35 -2.79 0.20
C GLU A 79 16.79 -2.34 -0.09
N LEU A 80 17.60 -2.17 0.95
CA LEU A 80 18.97 -1.63 0.86
C LEU A 80 20.05 -2.65 1.19
N ALA A 81 19.67 -3.83 1.71
CA ALA A 81 20.63 -4.86 2.14
C ALA A 81 21.61 -5.23 1.01
N ASN A 82 21.10 -5.34 -0.22
CA ASN A 82 21.91 -5.67 -1.39
C ASN A 82 22.80 -4.51 -1.86
N LEU A 83 22.42 -3.25 -1.59
CA LEU A 83 23.25 -2.08 -1.91
C LEU A 83 24.41 -1.90 -0.92
N LYS A 84 24.23 -2.35 0.33
CA LYS A 84 25.17 -2.09 1.43
C LYS A 84 26.58 -2.60 1.17
N VAL A 85 26.72 -3.69 0.42
CA VAL A 85 28.01 -4.32 0.09
C VAL A 85 28.85 -3.47 -0.89
N PHE A 86 28.21 -2.54 -1.60
CA PHE A 86 28.85 -1.71 -2.63
C PHE A 86 29.11 -0.27 -2.18
N ILE A 87 28.84 0.06 -0.91
CA ILE A 87 29.07 1.40 -0.35
C ILE A 87 30.56 1.61 -0.09
N LYS A 88 31.05 2.80 -0.43
CA LYS A 88 32.40 3.26 -0.06
C LYS A 88 32.35 4.09 1.22
N ASN A 89 33.07 3.65 2.25
CA ASN A 89 33.11 4.30 3.56
C ASN A 89 33.86 5.64 3.56
N ASP A 90 34.70 5.89 2.57
CA ASP A 90 35.47 7.13 2.38
C ASP A 90 34.70 8.22 1.62
N VAL A 91 33.55 7.89 1.03
CA VAL A 91 32.70 8.85 0.32
C VAL A 91 31.83 9.60 1.32
N LYS A 92 32.03 10.92 1.40
CA LYS A 92 31.15 11.83 2.15
C LYS A 92 30.10 12.42 1.22
N VAL A 93 28.83 12.12 1.49
CA VAL A 93 27.69 12.74 0.79
C VAL A 93 27.65 14.23 1.12
N ASP A 94 27.42 15.05 0.09
CA ASP A 94 27.34 16.50 0.20
C ASP A 94 26.31 16.92 1.28
N VAL A 95 26.73 17.83 2.16
CA VAL A 95 25.92 18.29 3.30
C VAL A 95 24.59 18.86 2.83
N LYS A 96 24.55 19.59 1.71
CA LYS A 96 23.32 20.18 1.18
C LYS A 96 22.30 19.12 0.78
N VAL A 97 22.77 17.97 0.28
CA VAL A 97 21.91 16.82 -0.03
C VAL A 97 21.33 16.25 1.26
N THR A 98 22.15 16.07 2.30
CA THR A 98 21.68 15.55 3.60
C THR A 98 20.69 16.48 4.32
N GLU A 99 20.89 17.80 4.24
CA GLU A 99 19.97 18.79 4.79
C GLU A 99 18.63 18.80 4.06
N ALA A 100 18.65 18.75 2.73
CA ALA A 100 17.44 18.67 1.91
C ALA A 100 16.68 17.36 2.16
N LEU A 101 17.39 16.24 2.23
CA LEU A 101 16.83 14.92 2.54
C LEU A 101 16.07 14.90 3.87
N THR A 102 16.59 15.59 4.89
CA THR A 102 15.93 15.72 6.20
C THR A 102 14.58 16.44 6.10
N ARG A 103 14.47 17.45 5.22
CA ARG A 103 13.20 18.17 4.99
C ARG A 103 12.17 17.27 4.31
N VAL A 104 12.58 16.54 3.28
CA VAL A 104 11.72 15.59 2.55
C VAL A 104 11.15 14.52 3.49
N LYS A 105 12.00 13.96 4.36
CA LYS A 105 11.59 12.99 5.38
C LYS A 105 10.48 13.53 6.30
N SER A 106 10.48 14.82 6.59
CA SER A 106 9.50 15.45 7.49
C SER A 106 8.14 15.73 6.86
N ASP A 107 8.06 15.84 5.53
CA ASP A 107 6.83 16.22 4.83
C ASP A 107 5.99 15.02 4.38
N LEU A 108 6.63 13.88 4.14
CA LEU A 108 5.94 12.65 3.73
C LEU A 108 4.90 12.17 4.77
N PRO A 109 5.20 12.08 6.08
CA PRO A 109 4.21 11.70 7.08
C PRO A 109 3.01 12.65 7.16
N LYS A 110 3.20 13.96 6.97
CA LYS A 110 2.13 14.96 7.10
C LYS A 110 0.99 14.70 6.12
N ARG A 111 1.30 14.36 4.86
CA ARG A 111 0.30 14.11 3.81
C ARG A 111 -0.63 12.93 4.08
N ILE A 112 -0.17 11.91 4.80
CA ILE A 112 -1.01 10.78 5.22
C ILE A 112 -1.72 11.07 6.53
N ILE A 113 -1.10 11.82 7.45
CA ILE A 113 -1.73 12.17 8.73
C ILE A 113 -3.01 12.98 8.49
N ASP A 114 -2.94 13.97 7.59
CA ASP A 114 -4.07 14.87 7.29
C ASP A 114 -5.16 14.21 6.43
N LEU A 115 -4.94 12.97 5.98
CA LEU A 115 -5.92 12.21 5.21
C LEU A 115 -7.12 11.84 6.06
N GLY A 116 -6.90 11.49 7.34
CA GLY A 116 -7.94 11.01 8.25
C GLY A 116 -9.11 11.99 8.40
N ASP A 117 -8.81 13.29 8.49
CA ASP A 117 -9.79 14.36 8.67
C ASP A 117 -10.70 14.57 7.45
N GLN A 118 -10.31 14.01 6.31
CA GLN A 118 -11.05 14.12 5.04
C GLN A 118 -11.91 12.88 4.75
N LEU A 119 -11.83 11.86 5.60
CA LEU A 119 -12.55 10.60 5.44
C LEU A 119 -13.83 10.60 6.26
N GLY A 120 -14.95 10.19 5.64
CA GLY A 120 -16.18 9.92 6.37
C GLY A 120 -16.15 8.58 7.10
N GLU A 121 -17.09 8.36 8.02
CA GLU A 121 -17.18 7.11 8.78
C GLU A 121 -17.32 5.86 7.91
N TYR A 122 -17.91 5.99 6.72
CA TYR A 122 -17.98 4.89 5.76
C TYR A 122 -16.59 4.42 5.29
N GLN A 123 -15.68 5.36 4.99
CA GLN A 123 -14.30 5.06 4.61
C GLN A 123 -13.48 4.60 5.82
N LEU A 124 -13.61 5.30 6.96
CA LEU A 124 -12.87 4.97 8.18
C LEU A 124 -13.22 3.58 8.71
N SER A 125 -14.50 3.19 8.71
CA SER A 125 -14.93 1.86 9.14
C SER A 125 -14.41 0.74 8.23
N ARG A 126 -14.36 0.95 6.91
CA ARG A 126 -13.73 0.02 5.96
C ARG A 126 -12.22 -0.07 6.15
N TYR A 127 -11.57 1.05 6.42
CA TYR A 127 -10.15 1.08 6.73
C TYR A 127 -9.84 0.28 8.00
N ARG A 128 -10.62 0.48 9.07
CA ARG A 128 -10.53 -0.30 10.30
C ARG A 128 -10.77 -1.80 10.06
N LEU A 129 -11.78 -2.17 9.27
CA LEU A 129 -12.01 -3.56 8.86
C LEU A 129 -10.79 -4.14 8.14
N ALA A 130 -10.30 -3.44 7.12
CA ALA A 130 -9.19 -3.89 6.28
C ALA A 130 -7.91 -4.11 7.10
N VAL A 131 -7.56 -3.14 7.95
CA VAL A 131 -6.38 -3.26 8.83
C VAL A 131 -6.58 -4.38 9.85
N SER A 132 -7.79 -4.56 10.39
CA SER A 132 -8.08 -5.65 11.34
C SER A 132 -7.92 -7.03 10.70
N VAL A 133 -8.34 -7.18 9.44
CA VAL A 133 -8.17 -8.41 8.66
C VAL A 133 -6.70 -8.66 8.38
N LEU A 134 -5.98 -7.67 7.83
CA LEU A 134 -4.55 -7.80 7.49
C LEU A 134 -3.69 -8.21 8.69
N THR A 135 -4.04 -7.70 9.88
CA THR A 135 -3.30 -7.96 11.12
C THR A 135 -3.88 -9.07 11.98
N ASN A 136 -4.91 -9.77 11.48
CA ASN A 136 -5.61 -10.86 12.17
C ASN A 136 -6.03 -10.51 13.63
N ARG A 137 -6.63 -9.34 13.84
CA ARG A 137 -7.08 -8.85 15.16
C ARG A 137 -8.60 -8.69 15.25
N ASP A 138 -9.07 -8.30 16.43
CA ASP A 138 -10.44 -7.83 16.59
C ASP A 138 -10.66 -6.48 15.92
N LEU A 139 -11.92 -6.18 15.58
CA LEU A 139 -12.25 -4.97 14.84
C LEU A 139 -11.77 -3.74 15.63
N ILE A 140 -10.92 -2.94 14.98
CA ILE A 140 -10.43 -1.69 15.54
C ILE A 140 -11.63 -0.77 15.83
N PRO A 141 -11.77 -0.25 17.07
CA PRO A 141 -12.94 0.52 17.45
C PRO A 141 -12.95 1.91 16.78
N PRO A 142 -14.14 2.51 16.59
CA PRO A 142 -14.28 3.79 15.90
C PRO A 142 -13.60 4.95 16.62
N GLY A 143 -13.35 4.84 17.93
CA GLY A 143 -12.65 5.86 18.72
C GLY A 143 -11.17 6.00 18.39
N ILE A 144 -10.56 5.05 17.67
CA ILE A 144 -9.14 5.13 17.28
C ILE A 144 -9.00 6.00 16.01
N PRO A 145 -8.21 7.08 16.07
CA PRO A 145 -7.94 7.95 14.92
C PRO A 145 -7.24 7.24 13.76
N PHE A 146 -7.50 7.69 12.53
CA PHE A 146 -6.91 7.11 11.31
C PHE A 146 -5.38 7.07 11.36
N ASN A 147 -4.73 8.16 11.78
CA ASN A 147 -3.28 8.29 11.87
C ASN A 147 -2.66 7.29 12.85
N GLU A 148 -3.34 7.01 13.97
CA GLU A 148 -2.92 5.99 14.94
C GLU A 148 -3.04 4.59 14.34
N VAL A 149 -4.15 4.30 13.66
CA VAL A 149 -4.30 3.02 12.93
C VAL A 149 -3.22 2.87 11.85
N TYR A 150 -2.91 3.92 11.10
CA TYR A 150 -1.88 3.87 10.07
C TYR A 150 -0.49 3.62 10.67
N LYS A 151 -0.07 4.43 11.65
CA LYS A 151 1.31 4.42 12.16
C LYS A 151 1.59 3.28 13.13
N GLU A 152 0.66 3.00 14.03
CA GLU A 152 0.89 2.07 15.14
C GLU A 152 0.44 0.63 14.80
N ILE A 153 -0.37 0.47 13.75
CA ILE A 153 -0.95 -0.83 13.40
C ILE A 153 -0.58 -1.28 11.98
N LEU A 154 -0.92 -0.50 10.96
CA LEU A 154 -0.68 -0.89 9.57
C LEU A 154 0.81 -0.91 9.24
N LEU A 155 1.52 0.18 9.57
CA LEU A 155 2.93 0.34 9.19
C LEU A 155 3.81 -0.77 9.79
N PRO A 156 3.70 -1.14 11.09
CA PRO A 156 4.49 -2.24 11.66
C PRO A 156 4.16 -3.60 11.04
N GLN A 157 2.89 -3.85 10.69
CA GLN A 157 2.47 -5.10 10.04
C GLN A 157 3.10 -5.30 8.66
N LEU A 158 3.43 -4.21 7.98
CA LEU A 158 4.04 -4.20 6.65
C LEU A 158 5.55 -3.96 6.74
N ASP A 159 6.17 -4.46 7.81
CA ASP A 159 7.60 -4.31 8.10
C ASP A 159 8.06 -2.86 8.08
N GLY A 160 7.21 -1.90 8.44
CA GLY A 160 7.51 -0.48 8.38
C GLY A 160 7.57 0.11 6.96
N SER A 161 7.17 -0.64 5.92
CA SER A 161 7.26 -0.20 4.53
C SER A 161 6.17 0.81 4.20
N TYR A 162 6.56 2.08 4.14
CA TYR A 162 5.67 3.19 3.83
C TYR A 162 4.98 3.06 2.45
N PRO A 163 5.67 2.72 1.35
CA PRO A 163 5.04 2.60 0.04
C PRO A 163 3.99 1.48 -0.02
N VAL A 164 4.27 0.36 0.65
CA VAL A 164 3.32 -0.78 0.74
C VAL A 164 2.09 -0.37 1.54
N ALA A 165 2.28 0.35 2.65
CA ALA A 165 1.19 0.89 3.47
C ALA A 165 0.34 1.93 2.71
N VAL A 166 0.97 2.77 1.88
CA VAL A 166 0.25 3.68 0.98
C VAL A 166 -0.53 2.90 -0.08
N SER A 167 0.07 1.91 -0.74
CA SER A 167 -0.65 1.06 -1.72
C SER A 167 -1.85 0.36 -1.11
N PHE A 168 -1.70 -0.15 0.12
CA PHE A 168 -2.80 -0.70 0.90
C PHE A 168 -3.90 0.34 1.15
N THR A 169 -3.53 1.52 1.63
CA THR A 169 -4.46 2.61 1.93
C THR A 169 -5.24 3.04 0.69
N ILE A 170 -4.56 3.22 -0.44
CA ILE A 170 -5.19 3.54 -1.73
C ILE A 170 -6.20 2.46 -2.10
N GLY A 171 -5.83 1.17 -2.06
CA GLY A 171 -6.72 0.08 -2.43
C GLY A 171 -7.99 0.04 -1.57
N VAL A 172 -7.86 0.22 -0.26
CA VAL A 172 -9.03 0.29 0.64
C VAL A 172 -9.91 1.50 0.33
N LEU A 173 -9.31 2.67 0.11
CA LEU A 173 -10.05 3.90 -0.15
C LEU A 173 -10.77 3.88 -1.50
N GLU A 174 -10.13 3.39 -2.56
CA GLU A 174 -10.76 3.22 -3.87
C GLU A 174 -11.92 2.21 -3.80
N ARG A 175 -11.78 1.10 -3.06
CA ARG A 175 -12.89 0.15 -2.80
C ARG A 175 -14.01 0.78 -1.97
N SER A 176 -13.69 1.78 -1.15
CA SER A 176 -14.64 2.54 -0.33
C SER A 176 -15.23 3.76 -1.06
N GLY A 177 -15.01 3.89 -2.37
CA GLY A 177 -15.56 4.98 -3.19
C GLY A 177 -14.93 6.35 -2.96
N TRP A 178 -13.75 6.43 -2.34
CA TRP A 178 -13.05 7.69 -2.13
C TRP A 178 -12.17 8.02 -3.35
N GLY A 179 -12.49 9.12 -4.05
CA GLY A 179 -11.97 9.41 -5.38
C GLY A 179 -10.64 10.19 -5.44
N ASP A 180 -10.16 10.75 -4.33
CA ASP A 180 -8.95 11.61 -4.32
C ASP A 180 -7.65 10.84 -3.98
N THR A 181 -7.56 9.57 -4.38
CA THR A 181 -6.34 8.76 -4.17
C THR A 181 -5.19 9.15 -5.08
N ARG A 182 -5.44 9.96 -6.12
CA ARG A 182 -4.41 10.37 -7.10
C ARG A 182 -3.21 11.03 -6.43
N ARG A 183 -3.43 11.83 -5.39
CA ARG A 183 -2.36 12.49 -4.63
C ARG A 183 -1.47 11.53 -3.83
N LEU A 184 -1.94 10.31 -3.57
CA LEU A 184 -1.21 9.28 -2.82
C LEU A 184 -0.41 8.35 -3.75
N LYS A 185 -0.84 8.18 -5.01
CA LYS A 185 -0.22 7.26 -5.98
C LYS A 185 1.28 7.46 -6.20
N PRO A 186 1.84 8.69 -6.17
CA PRO A 186 3.29 8.87 -6.27
C PRO A 186 4.09 8.18 -5.17
N PHE A 187 3.50 8.01 -3.98
CA PHE A 187 4.13 7.42 -2.80
C PHE A 187 3.89 5.90 -2.68
N ALA A 188 3.04 5.35 -3.54
CA ALA A 188 2.64 3.95 -3.51
C ALA A 188 3.69 3.05 -4.21
N ASP A 189 3.83 1.83 -3.72
CA ASP A 189 4.50 0.76 -4.47
C ASP A 189 3.68 0.42 -5.72
N ARG A 190 4.33 0.52 -6.89
CA ARG A 190 3.72 0.34 -8.22
C ARG A 190 3.52 -1.12 -8.61
N ASN A 191 4.25 -2.03 -7.98
CA ASN A 191 4.21 -3.45 -8.29
C ASN A 191 3.15 -4.19 -7.46
N ILE A 192 2.50 -3.50 -6.52
CA ILE A 192 1.44 -4.07 -5.70
C ILE A 192 0.09 -3.96 -6.39
N ASN A 193 -0.45 -5.12 -6.76
CA ASN A 193 -1.88 -5.25 -7.02
C ASN A 193 -2.61 -5.58 -5.70
N PHE A 194 -3.47 -4.66 -5.26
CA PHE A 194 -4.20 -4.78 -4.00
C PHE A 194 -5.00 -6.09 -3.90
N ASN A 195 -5.70 -6.49 -4.96
CA ASN A 195 -6.63 -7.63 -4.94
C ASN A 195 -5.90 -8.97 -4.79
N THR A 196 -4.68 -9.07 -5.32
CA THR A 196 -3.87 -10.29 -5.23
C THR A 196 -3.02 -10.29 -3.96
N ARG A 197 -2.37 -9.16 -3.64
CA ARG A 197 -1.50 -9.03 -2.46
C ARG A 197 -2.28 -9.08 -1.13
N PHE A 198 -3.49 -8.52 -1.11
CA PHE A 198 -4.34 -8.42 0.07
C PHE A 198 -5.71 -9.07 -0.18
N SER A 199 -5.71 -10.30 -0.70
CA SER A 199 -6.91 -11.00 -1.18
C SER A 199 -7.97 -11.24 -0.10
N GLU A 200 -7.57 -11.50 1.15
CA GLU A 200 -8.50 -11.61 2.28
C GLU A 200 -9.17 -10.28 2.63
N VAL A 201 -8.42 -9.17 2.45
CA VAL A 201 -8.94 -7.83 2.67
C VAL A 201 -9.93 -7.47 1.55
N ASP A 202 -9.61 -7.72 0.28
CA ASP A 202 -10.58 -7.51 -0.82
C ASP A 202 -11.84 -8.38 -0.64
N LEU A 203 -11.69 -9.63 -0.18
CA LEU A 203 -12.82 -10.48 0.18
C LEU A 203 -13.70 -9.82 1.24
N CYS A 204 -13.10 -9.38 2.35
CA CYS A 204 -13.86 -8.80 3.46
C CYS A 204 -14.50 -7.46 3.07
N LEU A 205 -13.83 -6.61 2.30
CA LEU A 205 -14.42 -5.39 1.76
C LEU A 205 -15.59 -5.70 0.81
N THR A 206 -15.43 -6.70 -0.06
CA THR A 206 -16.50 -7.17 -0.96
C THR A 206 -17.71 -7.68 -0.18
N VAL A 207 -17.51 -8.50 0.85
CA VAL A 207 -18.61 -9.02 1.66
C VAL A 207 -19.28 -7.91 2.50
N ALA A 208 -18.49 -6.96 3.01
CA ALA A 208 -19.04 -5.79 3.68
C ALA A 208 -19.88 -4.91 2.74
N ASP A 209 -19.46 -4.75 1.48
CA ASP A 209 -20.23 -4.07 0.43
C ASP A 209 -21.50 -4.85 0.08
N TYR A 210 -21.42 -6.18 -0.07
CA TYR A 210 -22.55 -7.05 -0.33
C TYR A 210 -23.67 -6.85 0.72
N TYR A 211 -23.31 -6.89 2.01
CA TYR A 211 -24.27 -6.59 3.08
C TYR A 211 -24.63 -5.10 3.17
N GLY A 212 -23.71 -4.21 2.80
CA GLY A 212 -23.93 -2.75 2.71
C GLY A 212 -25.06 -2.37 1.75
N ASN A 213 -25.27 -3.15 0.70
CA ASN A 213 -26.32 -2.93 -0.30
C ASN A 213 -27.65 -3.60 0.06
N MET A 214 -27.73 -4.29 1.20
CA MET A 214 -28.98 -4.85 1.70
C MET A 214 -29.72 -3.84 2.57
N SER A 215 -31.05 -3.88 2.51
CA SER A 215 -31.89 -3.25 3.53
C SER A 215 -31.60 -3.86 4.91
N ASP A 216 -31.89 -3.14 6.00
CA ASP A 216 -31.68 -3.69 7.35
C ASP A 216 -32.51 -4.94 7.62
N ARG A 217 -33.69 -5.05 6.99
CA ARG A 217 -34.54 -6.25 7.03
C ARG A 217 -33.87 -7.43 6.32
N ASP A 218 -33.36 -7.23 5.12
CA ASP A 218 -32.68 -8.28 4.36
C ASP A 218 -31.39 -8.70 5.05
N PHE A 219 -30.59 -7.75 5.54
CA PHE A 219 -29.39 -8.03 6.31
C PHE A 219 -29.70 -8.82 7.58
N SER A 220 -30.74 -8.44 8.33
CA SER A 220 -31.17 -9.19 9.52
C SER A 220 -31.59 -10.62 9.18
N SER A 221 -32.32 -10.79 8.07
CA SER A 221 -32.71 -12.12 7.58
C SER A 221 -31.50 -12.97 7.18
N ALA A 222 -30.54 -12.38 6.48
CA ALA A 222 -29.29 -13.04 6.08
C ALA A 222 -28.46 -13.45 7.31
N LYS A 223 -28.39 -12.61 8.35
CA LYS A 223 -27.73 -12.93 9.62
C LYS A 223 -28.34 -14.15 10.30
N VAL A 224 -29.67 -14.20 10.40
CA VAL A 224 -30.40 -15.31 11.03
C VAL A 224 -30.14 -16.61 10.27
N TYR A 225 -30.33 -16.59 8.95
CA TYR A 225 -30.08 -17.75 8.09
C TYR A 225 -28.64 -18.27 8.23
N THR A 226 -27.67 -17.37 8.04
CA THR A 226 -26.25 -17.74 8.10
C THR A 226 -25.86 -18.23 9.50
N SER A 227 -26.46 -17.67 10.55
CA SER A 227 -26.22 -18.14 11.92
C SER A 227 -26.71 -19.57 12.13
N ALA A 228 -27.94 -19.86 11.71
CA ALA A 228 -28.54 -21.18 11.84
C ALA A 228 -27.77 -22.24 11.05
N VAL A 229 -27.38 -21.94 9.81
CA VAL A 229 -26.75 -22.92 8.91
C VAL A 229 -25.25 -23.05 9.13
N HIS A 230 -24.54 -21.94 9.38
CA HIS A 230 -23.08 -21.90 9.33
C HIS A 230 -22.39 -21.52 10.64
N LEU A 231 -23.11 -20.97 11.62
CA LEU A 231 -22.52 -20.49 12.89
C LEU A 231 -23.11 -21.18 14.13
N LYS A 232 -23.74 -22.35 13.98
CA LYS A 232 -24.30 -23.13 15.10
C LYS A 232 -25.24 -22.32 16.00
N ASN A 233 -26.10 -21.49 15.40
CA ASN A 233 -27.06 -20.61 16.10
C ASN A 233 -26.41 -19.57 17.02
N LEU A 234 -25.18 -19.12 16.70
CA LEU A 234 -24.54 -18.01 17.42
C LEU A 234 -25.39 -16.74 17.35
N SER A 235 -25.55 -16.04 18.48
CA SER A 235 -26.25 -14.75 18.49
C SER A 235 -25.47 -13.70 17.72
N VAL A 236 -26.09 -13.14 16.67
CA VAL A 236 -25.50 -12.15 15.75
C VAL A 236 -26.40 -10.93 15.52
N SER A 237 -27.52 -10.82 16.25
CA SER A 237 -28.51 -9.76 16.05
C SER A 237 -27.92 -8.36 16.23
N ASN A 238 -27.03 -8.18 17.20
CA ASN A 238 -26.36 -6.91 17.50
C ASN A 238 -25.17 -6.58 16.59
N LYS A 239 -24.76 -7.48 15.69
CA LYS A 239 -23.59 -7.25 14.82
C LYS A 239 -23.95 -6.34 13.65
N SER A 240 -23.13 -5.30 13.47
CA SER A 240 -23.09 -4.50 12.25
C SER A 240 -22.61 -5.33 11.05
N ARG A 241 -22.74 -4.77 9.85
CA ARG A 241 -22.30 -5.41 8.59
C ARG A 241 -20.81 -5.74 8.59
N ILE A 242 -19.99 -4.87 9.18
CA ILE A 242 -18.53 -5.04 9.28
C ILE A 242 -18.17 -6.12 10.31
N GLU A 243 -18.75 -6.05 11.51
CA GLU A 243 -18.51 -7.07 12.55
C GLU A 243 -18.99 -8.45 12.13
N PHE A 244 -20.11 -8.52 11.42
CA PHE A 244 -20.63 -9.76 10.88
C PHE A 244 -19.69 -10.32 9.80
N THR A 245 -19.20 -9.47 8.89
CA THR A 245 -18.22 -9.88 7.87
C THR A 245 -16.95 -10.45 8.50
N LEU A 246 -16.39 -9.78 9.50
CA LEU A 246 -15.19 -10.26 10.21
C LEU A 246 -15.45 -11.60 10.91
N LEU A 247 -16.63 -11.77 11.52
CA LEU A 247 -17.03 -13.04 12.13
C LEU A 247 -17.06 -14.18 11.09
N LEU A 248 -17.65 -13.94 9.91
CA LEU A 248 -17.75 -14.94 8.86
C LEU A 248 -16.38 -15.41 8.39
N MET A 249 -15.43 -14.47 8.25
CA MET A 249 -14.04 -14.80 7.93
C MET A 249 -13.39 -15.62 9.05
N LYS A 250 -13.45 -15.16 10.30
CA LYS A 250 -12.87 -15.87 11.47
C LYS A 250 -13.45 -17.27 11.70
N ARG A 251 -14.67 -17.53 11.22
CA ARG A 251 -15.35 -18.83 11.33
C ARG A 251 -15.25 -19.67 10.05
N ASN A 252 -14.44 -19.23 9.06
CA ASN A 252 -14.27 -19.89 7.77
C ASN A 252 -15.59 -20.12 7.01
N VAL A 253 -16.59 -19.27 7.24
CA VAL A 253 -17.85 -19.29 6.47
C VAL A 253 -17.60 -18.73 5.07
N ILE A 254 -16.71 -17.73 4.98
CA ILE A 254 -16.16 -17.20 3.74
C ILE A 254 -14.65 -17.42 3.73
N SER A 255 -14.08 -17.56 2.54
CA SER A 255 -12.63 -17.62 2.29
C SER A 255 -12.34 -17.13 0.88
N VAL A 256 -11.08 -16.86 0.55
CA VAL A 256 -10.70 -16.34 -0.77
C VAL A 256 -11.21 -17.28 -1.87
N GLY A 257 -11.95 -16.72 -2.84
CA GLY A 257 -12.60 -17.46 -3.92
C GLY A 257 -13.86 -18.26 -3.52
N LYS A 258 -14.19 -18.39 -2.22
CA LYS A 258 -15.33 -19.18 -1.74
C LYS A 258 -16.26 -18.38 -0.82
N VAL A 259 -17.36 -17.95 -1.42
CA VAL A 259 -18.43 -17.12 -0.81
C VAL A 259 -19.82 -17.74 -0.95
N SER A 260 -19.90 -18.98 -1.45
CA SER A 260 -21.16 -19.68 -1.74
C SER A 260 -22.08 -19.85 -0.53
N ASN A 261 -21.53 -19.84 0.69
CA ASN A 261 -22.28 -19.99 1.93
C ASN A 261 -23.13 -18.76 2.28
N ILE A 262 -22.87 -17.62 1.64
CA ILE A 262 -23.59 -16.37 1.90
C ILE A 262 -24.18 -15.74 0.63
N GLU A 263 -23.89 -16.30 -0.54
CA GLU A 263 -24.28 -15.76 -1.85
C GLU A 263 -25.78 -15.99 -2.11
N ASP A 264 -26.57 -14.92 -2.02
CA ASP A 264 -27.94 -14.88 -2.56
C ASP A 264 -27.90 -14.64 -4.07
N LYS A 265 -28.00 -15.74 -4.84
CA LYS A 265 -27.98 -15.74 -6.32
C LYS A 265 -29.22 -15.12 -6.95
N VAL A 266 -30.27 -14.83 -6.18
CA VAL A 266 -31.55 -14.33 -6.70
C VAL A 266 -31.63 -12.81 -6.54
N ARG A 267 -31.36 -12.30 -5.33
CA ARG A 267 -31.54 -10.87 -5.01
C ARG A 267 -30.30 -10.02 -5.29
N TYR A 268 -29.11 -10.60 -5.27
CA TYR A 268 -27.84 -9.85 -5.35
C TYR A 268 -26.75 -10.54 -6.21
N PRO A 269 -27.04 -10.94 -7.46
CA PRO A 269 -26.17 -11.84 -8.23
C PRO A 269 -24.84 -11.23 -8.71
N ILE A 270 -24.67 -9.90 -8.68
CA ILE A 270 -23.53 -9.23 -9.33
C ILE A 270 -22.28 -9.16 -8.43
N PHE A 271 -22.44 -9.01 -7.12
CA PHE A 271 -21.33 -8.73 -6.20
C PHE A 271 -20.19 -9.75 -6.27
N PHE A 272 -20.53 -11.03 -6.17
CA PHE A 272 -19.52 -12.08 -6.14
C PHE A 272 -19.01 -12.48 -7.52
N LYS A 273 -19.74 -12.14 -8.60
CA LYS A 273 -19.26 -12.30 -9.97
C LYS A 273 -18.08 -11.38 -10.24
N ASP A 274 -18.17 -10.12 -9.82
CA ASP A 274 -17.07 -9.16 -10.02
C ASP A 274 -15.89 -9.42 -9.10
N TYR A 275 -16.14 -9.92 -7.88
CA TYR A 275 -15.08 -10.42 -7.01
C TYR A 275 -14.30 -11.59 -7.64
N LYS A 276 -15.00 -12.62 -8.14
CA LYS A 276 -14.38 -13.78 -8.80
C LYS A 276 -13.45 -13.36 -9.94
N LYS A 277 -13.92 -12.44 -10.81
CA LYS A 277 -13.10 -11.87 -11.89
C LYS A 277 -11.84 -11.16 -11.39
N ARG A 278 -11.90 -10.44 -10.27
CA ARG A 278 -10.73 -9.76 -9.69
C ARG A 278 -9.77 -10.74 -9.03
N SER A 279 -10.29 -11.79 -8.39
CA SER A 279 -9.49 -12.81 -7.70
C SER A 279 -8.83 -13.81 -8.63
N GLU A 280 -9.41 -14.08 -9.80
CA GLU A 280 -8.85 -15.00 -10.80
C GLU A 280 -7.58 -14.48 -11.44
N GLY A 281 -7.29 -13.17 -11.33
CA GLY A 281 -6.18 -12.54 -12.02
C GLY A 281 -6.43 -12.56 -13.53
N LYS A 282 -6.48 -11.39 -14.17
CA LYS A 282 -6.10 -11.41 -15.57
C LYS A 282 -4.60 -11.66 -15.59
N ASP A 283 -4.22 -12.90 -15.86
CA ASP A 283 -3.00 -13.17 -16.60
C ASP A 283 -3.12 -12.37 -17.92
N SER A 284 -2.58 -11.16 -17.92
CA SER A 284 -2.39 -10.36 -19.13
C SER A 284 -1.21 -9.43 -18.91
#